data_AF-A0A820MM28-F1
#
_entry.id   AF-A0A820MM28-F1
#
_cell.length_a   1.000
_cell.length_b   1.000
_cell.length_c   1.000
_cell.angle_alpha   90.00
_cell.angle_beta   90.00
_cell.angle_gamma   90.00
#
_symmetry.space_group_name_H-M   'P 1'
#
loop_
_entity.id
_entity.type
_entity.pdbx_description
1 polymer ?
#
loop_
_entity_poly.entity_id
_entity_poly.type
_entity_poly.pdbx_seq_one_letter_code
_entity_poly.pdbx_strand_id
1 'polypeptide(L)'
;MPRKSKREAHSTAISYAFLRKRIIESDAFSGSSEASYGSGVNDPELFELCKSKCAIKYLSFLLYMTLRKFSVSWRHSDIFLKEIGAMAAESAHKWAEVFISGDLDEFDCENRGGKHSVEFNDFFPELEEAAKQYTLEKCSEKAASFAADDLAKFIDLKFYETTNLIKEPGSPLIRSLPACQLDLRRWGARFSKNSQRPYFEG
;
A
#
# COMPACT_ATOMS: atom_id res chain seq x y z
N MET A 1 -12.51 36.00 4.01
CA MET A 1 -11.14 35.59 3.62
C MET A 1 -10.47 34.89 4.81
N PRO A 2 -10.22 33.56 4.77
CA PRO A 2 -9.53 32.88 5.86
C PRO A 2 -8.01 32.88 5.63
N ARG A 3 -7.26 33.26 6.67
CA ARG A 3 -5.79 33.23 6.71
C ARG A 3 -5.32 31.79 6.92
N LYS A 4 -4.68 31.18 5.94
CA LYS A 4 -3.96 29.89 6.13
C LYS A 4 -2.72 30.10 7.00
N SER A 5 -2.53 29.19 7.95
CA SER A 5 -1.59 29.31 9.07
C SER A 5 -0.14 29.04 8.65
N LYS A 6 0.81 29.77 9.25
CA LYS A 6 2.27 29.67 9.03
C LYS A 6 2.89 28.31 9.38
N ARG A 7 2.13 27.32 9.87
CA ARG A 7 2.66 25.99 10.26
C ARG A 7 2.87 25.03 9.08
N GLU A 8 2.13 25.17 7.98
CA GLU A 8 2.32 24.30 6.80
C GLU A 8 3.62 24.59 6.05
N ALA A 9 4.09 25.84 6.04
CA ALA A 9 5.33 26.23 5.36
C ALA A 9 6.60 25.63 5.99
N HIS A 10 6.57 25.29 7.29
CA HIS A 10 7.75 24.74 7.99
C HIS A 10 7.92 23.23 7.78
N SER A 11 6.83 22.50 7.53
CA SER A 11 6.88 21.05 7.25
C SER A 11 7.42 20.78 5.85
N THR A 12 7.04 21.60 4.85
CA THR A 12 7.53 21.47 3.47
C THR A 12 9.02 21.80 3.35
N ALA A 13 9.53 22.77 4.13
CA ALA A 13 10.94 23.16 4.11
C ALA A 13 11.90 22.05 4.59
N ILE A 14 11.47 21.24 5.57
CA ILE A 14 12.27 20.14 6.12
C ILE A 14 12.39 18.98 5.10
N SER A 15 11.33 18.68 4.35
CA SER A 15 11.36 17.70 3.26
C SER A 15 12.23 18.16 2.07
N TYR A 16 12.26 19.45 1.76
CA TYR A 16 13.12 19.99 0.70
C TYR A 16 14.61 19.94 1.05
N ALA A 17 14.98 20.19 2.30
CA ALA A 17 16.38 20.09 2.75
C ALA A 17 16.91 18.64 2.70
N PHE A 18 16.06 17.66 3.03
CA PHE A 18 16.43 16.25 3.02
C PHE A 18 16.62 15.70 1.60
N LEU A 19 15.74 16.10 0.66
CA LEU A 19 15.85 15.73 -0.76
C LEU A 19 17.03 16.42 -1.45
N ARG A 20 17.30 17.70 -1.16
CA ARG A 20 18.41 18.43 -1.77
C ARG A 20 19.78 17.91 -1.31
N LYS A 21 19.88 17.45 -0.06
CA LYS A 21 21.12 16.86 0.47
C LYS A 21 21.44 15.52 -0.20
N ARG A 22 20.43 14.67 -0.45
CA ARG A 22 20.62 13.40 -1.17
C ARG A 22 20.99 13.56 -2.64
N ILE A 23 20.50 14.60 -3.31
CA ILE A 23 20.84 14.88 -4.72
C ILE A 23 22.27 15.40 -4.84
N ILE A 24 22.72 16.25 -3.92
CA ILE A 24 24.11 16.75 -3.92
C ILE A 24 25.10 15.64 -3.54
N GLU A 25 24.72 14.72 -2.66
CA GLU A 25 25.53 13.55 -2.30
C GLU A 25 25.62 12.51 -3.44
N SER A 26 24.65 12.47 -4.36
CA SER A 26 24.73 11.60 -5.56
C SER A 26 25.60 12.19 -6.68
N ASP A 27 25.68 13.52 -6.79
CA ASP A 27 26.49 14.21 -7.81
C ASP A 27 28.00 14.20 -7.48
N ALA A 28 28.37 13.87 -6.23
CA ALA A 28 29.77 13.72 -5.83
C ALA A 28 30.41 12.41 -6.32
N PHE A 29 29.66 11.49 -6.95
CA PHE A 29 30.16 10.19 -7.39
C PHE A 29 30.45 10.08 -8.90
N SER A 30 30.19 11.10 -9.71
CA SER A 30 30.52 11.07 -11.15
C SER A 30 31.66 12.04 -11.48
N GLY A 31 32.88 11.64 -11.12
CA GLY A 31 34.09 12.17 -11.73
C GLY A 31 34.19 11.71 -13.18
N SER A 32 34.12 12.69 -14.09
CA SER A 32 34.74 12.73 -15.42
C SER A 32 34.55 11.54 -16.38
N SER A 33 33.69 11.73 -17.38
CA SER A 33 34.04 11.37 -18.75
C SER A 33 33.28 12.27 -19.72
N GLU A 34 34.02 13.16 -20.39
CA GLU A 34 33.53 13.91 -21.55
C GLU A 34 33.30 12.93 -22.71
N ALA A 35 32.09 12.39 -22.79
CA ALA A 35 31.63 11.69 -23.98
C ALA A 35 30.72 12.64 -24.78
N SER A 36 31.28 13.14 -25.88
CA SER A 36 30.59 13.58 -27.10
C SER A 36 29.10 13.20 -27.13
N TYR A 37 28.22 14.21 -27.02
CA TYR A 37 26.79 14.08 -27.28
C TYR A 37 26.55 13.79 -28.77
N GLY A 38 26.66 12.51 -29.12
CA GLY A 38 26.17 11.98 -30.39
C GLY A 38 24.64 12.01 -30.38
N SER A 39 24.08 12.69 -31.38
CA SER A 39 22.67 12.61 -31.73
C SER A 39 22.25 11.14 -31.93
N GLY A 40 21.29 10.66 -31.14
CA GLY A 40 20.65 9.37 -31.41
C GLY A 40 20.52 8.41 -30.24
N VAL A 41 20.62 8.87 -29.00
CA VAL A 41 20.25 8.03 -27.84
C VAL A 41 18.74 8.15 -27.62
N ASN A 42 17.97 7.42 -28.43
CA ASN A 42 16.74 6.87 -27.88
C ASN A 42 17.21 5.90 -26.80
N ASP A 43 17.10 6.28 -25.53
CA ASP A 43 17.29 5.38 -24.37
C ASP A 43 15.90 4.88 -23.88
N PRO A 44 15.17 4.05 -24.66
CA PRO A 44 14.11 3.25 -24.07
C PRO A 44 14.71 2.25 -23.04
N GLU A 45 16.03 2.03 -23.06
CA GLU A 45 16.73 1.17 -22.11
C GLU A 45 16.63 1.66 -20.66
N LEU A 46 16.67 2.97 -20.37
CA LEU A 46 16.66 3.42 -18.98
C LEU A 46 15.32 3.13 -18.29
N PHE A 47 14.21 3.36 -18.99
CA PHE A 47 12.89 3.08 -18.43
C PHE A 47 12.67 1.57 -18.28
N GLU A 48 13.09 0.76 -19.26
CA GLU A 48 13.08 -0.70 -19.16
C GLU A 48 13.97 -1.22 -18.01
N LEU A 49 15.15 -0.63 -17.82
CA LEU A 49 16.02 -0.95 -16.69
C LEU A 49 15.33 -0.63 -15.36
N CYS A 50 14.64 0.50 -15.26
CA CYS A 50 13.87 0.85 -14.08
C CYS A 50 12.69 -0.09 -13.84
N LYS A 51 11.99 -0.55 -14.88
CA LYS A 51 10.89 -1.54 -14.76
C LYS A 51 11.35 -2.83 -14.08
N SER A 52 12.60 -3.24 -14.29
CA SER A 52 13.14 -4.46 -13.65
C SER A 52 13.32 -4.33 -12.13
N LYS A 53 13.48 -3.10 -11.61
CA LYS A 53 13.78 -2.82 -10.20
C LYS A 53 12.60 -2.25 -9.43
N CYS A 54 11.63 -1.65 -10.12
CA CYS A 54 10.55 -0.92 -9.50
C CYS A 54 9.24 -1.19 -10.23
N ALA A 55 8.15 -1.33 -9.47
CA ALA A 55 6.86 -1.61 -10.06
C ALA A 55 6.42 -0.45 -10.97
N ILE A 56 5.83 -0.81 -12.12
CA ILE A 56 5.51 0.15 -13.18
C ILE A 56 4.56 1.25 -12.69
N LYS A 57 3.71 0.93 -11.70
CA LYS A 57 2.84 1.87 -11.00
C LYS A 57 3.63 3.03 -10.42
N TYR A 58 4.67 2.75 -9.63
CA TYR A 58 5.49 3.76 -8.97
C TYR A 58 6.23 4.65 -9.96
N LEU A 59 6.80 4.05 -10.99
CA LEU A 59 7.50 4.81 -12.03
C LEU A 59 6.54 5.71 -12.81
N SER A 60 5.37 5.18 -13.18
CA SER A 60 4.38 5.90 -13.98
C SER A 60 3.80 7.11 -13.26
N PHE A 61 3.42 6.98 -11.98
CA PHE A 61 2.87 8.13 -11.24
C PHE A 61 3.95 9.17 -10.92
N LEU A 62 5.20 8.77 -10.62
CA LEU A 62 6.31 9.71 -10.40
C LEU A 62 6.62 10.53 -11.65
N LEU A 63 6.70 9.86 -12.81
CA LEU A 63 6.89 10.54 -14.09
C LEU A 63 5.72 11.48 -14.37
N TYR A 64 4.49 11.00 -14.18
CA TYR A 64 3.29 11.82 -14.33
C TYR A 64 3.34 13.08 -13.44
N MET A 65 3.61 12.93 -12.14
CA MET A 65 3.73 14.04 -11.18
C MET A 65 4.81 15.03 -11.58
N THR A 66 5.94 14.53 -12.08
CA THR A 66 7.05 15.36 -12.59
C THR A 66 6.62 16.17 -13.81
N LEU A 67 5.95 15.55 -14.78
CA LEU A 67 5.40 16.22 -15.97
C LEU A 67 4.36 17.29 -15.58
N ARG A 68 3.50 17.00 -14.60
CA ARG A 68 2.54 17.97 -14.06
C ARG A 68 3.25 19.15 -13.40
N LYS A 69 4.34 18.91 -12.66
CA LYS A 69 5.17 19.96 -12.03
C LYS A 69 5.77 20.91 -13.07
N PHE A 70 6.17 20.40 -14.24
CA PHE A 70 6.65 21.21 -15.36
C PHE A 70 5.53 21.79 -16.24
N SER A 71 4.27 21.72 -15.80
CA SER A 71 3.10 22.25 -16.52
C SER A 71 2.91 21.66 -17.92
N VAL A 72 3.37 20.42 -18.16
CA VAL A 72 3.10 19.70 -19.41
C VAL A 72 1.60 19.46 -19.55
N SER A 73 1.04 19.59 -20.76
CA SER A 73 -0.38 19.37 -20.99
C SER A 73 -0.75 17.89 -20.74
N TRP A 74 -1.99 17.64 -20.29
CA TRP A 74 -2.46 16.27 -20.04
C TRP A 74 -2.28 15.36 -21.26
N ARG A 75 -2.62 15.88 -22.46
CA ARG A 75 -2.51 15.13 -23.72
C ARG A 75 -1.06 14.74 -24.02
N HIS A 76 -0.11 15.65 -23.81
CA HIS A 76 1.31 15.34 -24.02
C HIS A 76 1.84 14.37 -22.98
N SER A 77 1.41 14.49 -21.72
CA SER A 77 1.77 13.52 -20.68
C SER A 77 1.26 12.11 -21.02
N ASP A 78 0.02 11.99 -21.50
CA ASP A 78 -0.56 10.70 -21.86
C ASP A 78 0.14 10.06 -23.07
N ILE A 79 0.43 10.85 -24.11
CA ILE A 79 1.19 10.38 -25.27
C ILE A 79 2.57 9.90 -24.84
N PHE A 80 3.31 10.71 -24.10
CA PHE A 80 4.65 10.37 -23.62
C PHE A 80 4.66 9.11 -22.75
N LEU A 81 3.74 9.00 -21.78
CA LEU A 81 3.66 7.82 -20.91
C LEU A 81 3.34 6.55 -21.71
N LYS A 82 2.48 6.63 -22.72
CA LYS A 82 2.18 5.50 -23.60
C LYS A 82 3.37 5.11 -24.47
N GLU A 83 4.11 6.09 -25.01
CA GLU A 83 5.30 5.86 -25.84
C GLU A 83 6.40 5.10 -25.09
N ILE A 84 6.63 5.41 -23.81
CA ILE A 84 7.59 4.68 -22.97
C ILE A 84 7.03 3.37 -22.40
N GLY A 85 5.76 3.03 -22.69
CA GLY A 85 5.09 1.87 -22.14
C GLY A 85 4.83 1.95 -20.63
N ALA A 86 4.65 3.15 -20.09
CA ALA A 86 4.16 3.41 -18.74
C ALA A 86 2.62 3.29 -18.68
N MET A 87 2.03 3.53 -17.50
CA MET A 87 0.58 3.60 -17.36
C MET A 87 0.00 4.84 -18.03
N ALA A 88 -1.23 4.75 -18.54
CA ALA A 88 -1.97 5.89 -19.07
C ALA A 88 -2.07 7.02 -18.03
N ALA A 89 -2.12 8.27 -18.51
CA ALA A 89 -2.11 9.45 -17.64
C ALA A 89 -3.29 9.44 -16.65
N GLU A 90 -4.45 8.93 -17.06
CA GLU A 90 -5.63 8.78 -16.20
C GLU A 90 -5.35 7.89 -14.99
N SER A 91 -4.76 6.72 -15.21
CA SER A 91 -4.42 5.80 -14.12
C SER A 91 -3.30 6.34 -13.25
N ALA A 92 -2.28 6.96 -13.85
CA ALA A 92 -1.19 7.60 -13.12
C ALA A 92 -1.70 8.77 -12.25
N HIS A 93 -2.70 9.51 -12.75
CA HIS A 93 -3.35 10.58 -12.01
C HIS A 93 -4.14 10.05 -10.81
N LYS A 94 -4.94 8.99 -10.98
CA LYS A 94 -5.63 8.35 -9.85
C LYS A 94 -4.64 7.99 -8.74
N TRP A 95 -3.54 7.33 -9.09
CA TRP A 95 -2.52 6.96 -8.09
C TRP A 95 -1.82 8.16 -7.46
N ALA A 96 -1.63 9.24 -8.22
CA ALA A 96 -1.14 10.49 -7.66
C ALA A 96 -2.12 11.10 -6.65
N GLU A 97 -3.43 11.02 -6.88
CA GLU A 97 -4.43 11.50 -5.92
C GLU A 97 -4.42 10.68 -4.62
N VAL A 98 -4.38 9.35 -4.72
CA VAL A 98 -4.26 8.44 -3.57
C VAL A 98 -2.97 8.71 -2.78
N PHE A 99 -1.85 8.95 -3.48
CA PHE A 99 -0.59 9.31 -2.84
C PHE A 99 -0.68 10.67 -2.12
N ILE A 100 -1.33 11.66 -2.74
CA ILE A 100 -1.52 13.00 -2.16
C ILE A 100 -2.48 12.96 -0.97
N SER A 101 -3.50 12.10 -0.99
CA SER A 101 -4.42 11.93 0.13
C SER A 101 -3.76 11.23 1.34
N GLY A 102 -2.58 10.63 1.14
CA GLY A 102 -1.84 9.93 2.19
C GLY A 102 -2.38 8.53 2.49
N ASP A 103 -3.23 7.99 1.61
CA ASP A 103 -3.72 6.60 1.73
C ASP A 103 -2.68 5.64 1.17
N LEU A 104 -1.62 5.41 1.96
CA LEU A 104 -0.50 4.56 1.55
C LEU A 104 -0.91 3.08 1.44
N ASP A 105 -1.92 2.65 2.19
CA ASP A 105 -2.41 1.27 2.16
C ASP A 105 -3.07 0.98 0.80
N GLU A 106 -3.96 1.86 0.32
CA GLU A 106 -4.50 1.75 -1.04
C GLU A 106 -3.40 1.93 -2.08
N PHE A 107 -2.49 2.89 -1.85
CA PHE A 107 -1.41 3.17 -2.78
C PHE A 107 -0.48 1.98 -2.98
N ASP A 108 -0.13 1.23 -1.93
CA ASP A 108 0.78 0.09 -2.00
C ASP A 108 0.10 -1.16 -2.54
N CYS A 109 -1.23 -1.28 -2.42
CA CYS A 109 -2.01 -2.37 -3.01
C CYS A 109 -1.96 -2.33 -4.56
N GLU A 110 -1.04 -3.08 -5.17
CA GLU A 110 -1.05 -3.39 -6.61
C GLU A 110 -2.19 -4.35 -6.96
N ASN A 111 -3.43 -3.85 -6.96
CA ASN A 111 -4.60 -4.61 -7.38
C ASN A 111 -4.66 -4.77 -8.91
N ARG A 112 -3.62 -5.36 -9.53
CA ARG A 112 -3.68 -5.96 -10.85
C ARG A 112 -3.69 -7.49 -10.71
N GLY A 113 -4.90 -8.05 -10.64
CA GLY A 113 -5.15 -9.46 -10.94
C GLY A 113 -4.48 -10.48 -10.01
N GLY A 114 -5.13 -10.76 -8.88
CA GLY A 114 -5.14 -12.11 -8.32
C GLY A 114 -3.85 -12.67 -7.72
N LYS A 115 -2.75 -11.92 -7.64
CA LYS A 115 -1.70 -12.24 -6.67
C LYS A 115 -2.03 -11.52 -5.38
N HIS A 116 -2.89 -12.17 -4.60
CA HIS A 116 -2.94 -11.98 -3.17
C HIS A 116 -1.49 -11.85 -2.68
N SER A 117 -1.13 -10.74 -2.04
CA SER A 117 -0.01 -10.79 -1.09
C SER A 117 -0.31 -12.00 -0.24
N VAL A 118 0.55 -13.04 -0.27
CA VAL A 118 0.28 -14.35 0.32
C VAL A 118 -0.41 -14.11 1.66
N GLU A 119 -1.71 -14.39 1.69
CA GLU A 119 -2.53 -13.93 2.79
C GLU A 119 -2.04 -14.68 4.01
N PHE A 120 -2.11 -14.09 5.20
CA PHE A 120 -1.62 -14.83 6.37
C PHE A 120 -2.38 -16.15 6.58
N ASN A 121 -3.59 -16.28 6.02
CA ASN A 121 -4.32 -17.55 5.98
C ASN A 121 -3.68 -18.57 5.01
N ASP A 122 -3.02 -18.13 3.94
CA ASP A 122 -2.29 -19.01 3.01
C ASP A 122 -1.04 -19.62 3.67
N PHE A 123 -0.39 -18.89 4.59
CA PHE A 123 0.75 -19.39 5.36
C PHE A 123 0.32 -20.29 6.54
N PHE A 124 -0.88 -20.06 7.09
CA PHE A 124 -1.38 -20.76 8.27
C PHE A 124 -2.81 -21.28 8.02
N PRO A 125 -3.01 -22.24 7.09
CA PRO A 125 -4.34 -22.74 6.76
C PRO A 125 -5.04 -23.40 7.95
N GLU A 126 -4.29 -24.11 8.79
CA GLU A 126 -4.79 -24.73 10.03
C GLU A 126 -5.33 -23.69 11.02
N LEU A 127 -4.69 -22.51 11.06
CA LEU A 127 -5.10 -21.40 11.91
C LEU A 127 -6.38 -20.74 11.38
N GLU A 128 -6.51 -20.63 10.05
CA GLU A 128 -7.73 -20.13 9.43
C GLU A 128 -8.92 -21.07 9.71
N GLU A 129 -8.74 -22.39 9.58
CA GLU A 129 -9.77 -23.37 9.88
C GLU A 129 -10.23 -23.30 11.34
N ALA A 130 -9.28 -23.26 12.28
CA ALA A 130 -9.59 -23.11 13.69
C ALA A 130 -10.32 -21.78 13.99
N ALA A 131 -9.93 -20.69 13.34
CA ALA A 131 -10.55 -19.39 13.49
C ALA A 131 -11.99 -19.35 12.94
N LYS A 132 -12.24 -20.02 11.81
CA LYS A 132 -13.60 -20.21 11.26
C LYS A 132 -14.47 -21.01 12.22
N GLN A 133 -13.98 -22.14 12.73
CA GLN A 133 -14.73 -22.96 13.68
C GLN A 133 -15.05 -22.19 14.96
N TYR A 134 -14.06 -21.50 15.55
CA TYR A 134 -14.24 -20.65 16.72
C TYR A 134 -15.30 -19.58 16.50
N THR A 135 -15.27 -18.93 15.33
CA THR A 135 -16.25 -17.91 14.95
C THR A 135 -17.66 -18.48 14.88
N LEU A 136 -17.85 -19.64 14.26
CA LEU A 136 -19.15 -20.30 14.14
C LEU A 136 -19.70 -20.71 15.51
N GLU A 137 -18.86 -21.31 16.36
CA GLU A 137 -19.21 -21.68 17.72
C GLU A 137 -19.66 -20.46 18.52
N LYS A 138 -18.88 -19.37 18.50
CA LYS A 138 -19.20 -18.13 19.22
C LYS A 138 -20.43 -17.42 18.69
N CYS A 139 -20.67 -17.46 17.38
CA CYS A 139 -21.90 -16.90 16.79
C CYS A 139 -23.13 -17.74 17.11
N SER A 140 -22.98 -19.05 17.36
CA SER A 140 -24.09 -19.94 17.75
C SER A 140 -24.51 -19.80 19.22
N GLU A 141 -23.69 -19.15 20.05
CA GLU A 141 -24.02 -18.91 21.46
C GLU A 141 -25.19 -17.93 21.61
N LYS A 142 -26.11 -18.23 22.52
CA LYS A 142 -27.33 -17.41 22.77
C LYS A 142 -27.03 -15.96 23.18
N ALA A 143 -25.81 -15.66 23.64
CA ALA A 143 -25.43 -14.34 24.14
C ALA A 143 -24.98 -13.35 23.06
N ALA A 144 -24.72 -13.80 21.81
CA ALA A 144 -24.33 -12.97 20.66
C ALA A 144 -23.39 -11.79 21.00
N SER A 145 -22.38 -12.05 21.84
CA SER A 145 -21.42 -11.05 22.32
C SER A 145 -20.13 -11.01 21.52
N PHE A 146 -19.96 -11.93 20.58
CA PHE A 146 -18.76 -12.08 19.78
C PHE A 146 -18.45 -10.83 18.95
N ALA A 147 -17.20 -10.40 19.00
CA ALA A 147 -16.67 -9.28 18.23
C ALA A 147 -15.37 -9.66 17.50
N ALA A 148 -14.97 -8.86 16.52
CA ALA A 148 -13.71 -9.07 15.79
C ALA A 148 -12.47 -9.03 16.70
N ASP A 149 -12.55 -8.37 17.85
CA ASP A 149 -11.48 -8.34 18.86
C ASP A 149 -11.27 -9.71 19.52
N ASP A 150 -12.36 -10.46 19.74
CA ASP A 150 -12.28 -11.84 20.27
C ASP A 150 -11.59 -12.76 19.27
N LEU A 151 -11.91 -12.60 17.98
CA LEU A 151 -11.24 -13.33 16.90
C LEU A 151 -9.74 -12.99 16.83
N ALA A 152 -9.38 -11.72 16.93
CA ALA A 152 -7.99 -11.28 16.86
C ALA A 152 -7.17 -11.87 18.03
N LYS A 153 -7.73 -11.88 19.24
CA LYS A 153 -7.12 -12.52 20.42
C LYS A 153 -7.00 -14.04 20.27
N PHE A 154 -8.01 -14.68 19.70
CA PHE A 154 -7.98 -16.12 19.44
C PHE A 154 -6.89 -16.50 18.44
N ILE A 155 -6.82 -15.80 17.31
CA ILE A 155 -5.79 -16.03 16.26
C ILE A 155 -4.40 -15.81 16.84
N ASP A 156 -4.21 -14.75 17.62
CA ASP A 156 -2.94 -14.44 18.26
C ASP A 156 -2.50 -15.56 19.22
N LEU A 157 -3.37 -16.00 20.13
CA LEU A 157 -3.10 -17.12 21.03
C LEU A 157 -2.71 -18.39 20.25
N LYS A 158 -3.55 -18.77 19.27
CA LYS A 158 -3.35 -19.99 18.49
C LYS A 158 -2.09 -19.95 17.64
N PHE A 159 -1.72 -18.78 17.11
CA PHE A 159 -0.48 -18.62 16.36
C PHE A 159 0.75 -18.98 17.21
N TYR A 160 0.83 -18.47 18.44
CA TYR A 160 1.95 -18.77 19.34
C TYR A 160 1.93 -20.24 19.82
N GLU A 161 0.74 -20.82 20.04
CA GLU A 161 0.60 -22.25 20.34
C GLU A 161 1.13 -23.14 19.19
N THR A 162 0.75 -22.84 17.95
CA THR A 162 1.14 -23.65 16.77
C THR A 162 2.62 -23.48 16.42
N THR A 163 3.15 -22.26 16.52
CA THR A 163 4.55 -21.97 16.14
C THR A 163 5.57 -22.25 17.25
N ASN A 164 5.11 -22.53 18.47
CA ASN A 164 5.94 -22.63 19.68
C ASN A 164 6.82 -21.39 19.94
N LEU A 165 6.39 -20.23 19.45
CA LEU A 165 7.06 -18.96 19.69
C LEU A 165 6.61 -18.38 21.04
N ILE A 166 7.51 -17.68 21.72
CA ILE A 166 7.20 -16.98 22.97
C ILE A 166 6.71 -15.58 22.63
N LYS A 167 5.49 -15.24 23.07
CA LYS A 167 4.97 -13.89 22.93
C LYS A 167 5.68 -12.93 23.89
N GLU A 168 6.31 -11.89 23.34
CA GLU A 168 6.92 -10.84 24.16
C GLU A 168 5.85 -9.98 24.85
N PRO A 169 6.05 -9.57 26.11
CA PRO A 169 5.13 -8.65 26.78
C PRO A 169 4.98 -7.33 26.02
N GLY A 170 3.75 -6.98 25.67
CA GLY A 170 3.45 -5.74 24.92
C GLY A 170 3.59 -5.86 23.41
N SER A 171 3.86 -7.05 22.87
CA SER A 171 3.81 -7.24 21.42
C SER A 171 2.39 -7.02 20.87
N PRO A 172 2.26 -6.40 19.68
CA PRO A 172 0.96 -6.23 19.04
C PRO A 172 0.36 -7.59 18.67
N LEU A 173 -0.95 -7.59 18.39
CA LEU A 173 -1.62 -8.78 17.86
C LEU A 173 -1.00 -9.16 16.51
N ILE A 174 -0.76 -10.46 16.32
CA ILE A 174 -0.25 -11.01 15.05
C ILE A 174 -1.16 -10.63 13.87
N ARG A 175 -2.46 -10.55 14.14
CA ARG A 175 -3.46 -10.09 13.18
C ARG A 175 -4.22 -8.90 13.72
N SER A 176 -4.26 -7.82 12.95
CA SER A 176 -4.90 -6.58 13.37
C SER A 176 -6.43 -6.73 13.41
N LEU A 177 -7.08 -5.89 14.21
CA LEU A 177 -8.55 -5.84 14.29
C LEU A 177 -9.21 -5.59 12.92
N PRO A 178 -8.75 -4.62 12.09
CA PRO A 178 -9.30 -4.43 10.75
C PRO A 178 -9.13 -5.64 9.83
N ALA A 179 -7.99 -6.36 9.93
CA ALA A 179 -7.78 -7.57 9.15
C ALA A 179 -8.80 -8.67 9.54
N CYS A 180 -9.04 -8.86 10.83
CA CYS A 180 -10.03 -9.83 11.32
C CYS A 180 -11.45 -9.49 10.86
N GLN A 181 -11.80 -8.20 10.74
CA GLN A 181 -13.09 -7.79 10.17
C GLN A 181 -13.21 -8.15 8.68
N LEU A 182 -12.13 -8.01 7.91
CA LEU A 182 -12.09 -8.42 6.52
C LEU A 182 -12.23 -9.94 6.38
N ASP A 183 -11.57 -10.72 7.25
CA ASP A 183 -11.69 -12.18 7.27
C ASP A 183 -13.12 -12.62 7.55
N LEU A 184 -13.75 -12.04 8.58
CA LEU A 184 -15.15 -12.30 8.90
C LEU A 184 -16.07 -12.07 7.70
N ARG A 185 -15.88 -10.95 6.97
CA ARG A 185 -16.65 -10.67 5.74
C ARG A 185 -16.40 -11.70 4.65
N ARG A 186 -15.14 -12.12 4.46
CA ARG A 186 -14.77 -13.16 3.48
C ARG A 186 -15.39 -14.51 3.81
N TRP A 187 -15.54 -14.82 5.10
CA TRP A 187 -16.22 -16.02 5.58
C TRP A 187 -17.74 -15.93 5.54
N GLY A 188 -18.31 -14.79 5.09
CA GLY A 188 -19.75 -14.60 4.93
C GLY A 188 -20.45 -13.88 6.09
N ALA A 189 -19.70 -13.38 7.08
CA ALA A 189 -20.28 -12.59 8.16
C ALA A 189 -20.74 -11.21 7.66
N ARG A 190 -21.91 -10.80 8.14
CA ARG A 190 -22.47 -9.46 7.92
C ARG A 190 -22.36 -8.64 9.19
N PHE A 191 -22.28 -7.33 9.02
CA PHE A 191 -22.23 -6.34 10.09
C PHE A 191 -23.44 -5.42 9.94
N SER A 192 -24.24 -5.24 11.00
CA SER A 192 -25.32 -4.27 10.94
C SER A 192 -24.76 -2.85 10.97
N LYS A 193 -25.43 -1.89 10.32
CA LYS A 193 -24.92 -0.51 10.12
C LYS A 193 -24.43 0.19 11.40
N ASN A 194 -24.92 -0.21 12.57
CA ASN A 194 -24.59 0.39 13.86
C ASN A 194 -23.89 -0.58 14.84
N SER A 195 -23.51 -1.78 14.39
CA SER A 195 -22.89 -2.79 15.26
C SER A 195 -21.56 -3.27 14.69
N GLN A 196 -20.53 -3.31 15.54
CA GLN A 196 -19.27 -3.99 15.25
C GLN A 196 -19.38 -5.52 15.42
N ARG A 197 -20.58 -6.03 15.68
CA ARG A 197 -20.82 -7.46 15.89
C ARG A 197 -21.14 -8.15 14.57
N PRO A 198 -20.38 -9.18 14.19
CA PRO A 198 -20.70 -10.01 13.04
C PRO A 198 -21.91 -10.91 13.34
N TYR A 199 -22.69 -11.23 12.31
CA TYR A 199 -23.67 -12.31 12.32
C TYR A 199 -23.62 -13.06 10.98
N PHE A 200 -24.01 -14.33 10.99
CA PHE A 200 -24.12 -15.15 9.78
C PHE A 200 -25.60 -15.33 9.44
N GLU A 201 -25.97 -15.14 8.17
CA GLU A 201 -27.31 -15.49 7.69
C GLU A 201 -27.32 -17.00 7.44
N GLY A 202 -28.13 -17.72 8.23
CA GLY A 202 -28.37 -19.16 8.10
C GLY A 202 -29.80 -19.44 7.67
#